data_AF-A0A8J6E5H3-F1
#
_entry.id   AF-A0A8J6E5H3-F1
#
_cell.length_a   1.000
_cell.length_b   1.000
_cell.length_c   1.000
_cell.angle_alpha   90.00
_cell.angle_beta   90.00
_cell.angle_gamma   90.00
#
_symmetry.space_group_name_H-M   'P 1'
#
loop_
_entity.id
_entity.type
_entity.pdbx_description
1 polymer ?
#
loop_
_entity_poly.entity_id
_entity_poly.type
_entity_poly.pdbx_seq_one_letter_code
_entity_poly.pdbx_strand_id
1 'polypeptide(L)'
;GLGEIRSGNHQIPKITWSPPPASSFRPSLPMVQGLQDTIWLGRTQVLQRGPVSYYIDGAHTSSSVKACVRWFQEVALNEEKAG
;
A
#
# COMPACT_ATOMS: atom_id res chain seq x y z
N GLY A 1 36.75 -0.16 -27.11
CA GLY A 1 35.68 -1.02 -27.62
C GLY A 1 34.62 -1.17 -26.57
N LEU A 2 33.50 -0.47 -26.75
CA LEU A 2 32.26 -0.64 -25.99
C LEU A 2 31.17 -0.42 -27.05
N GLY A 3 30.54 -1.52 -27.46
CA GLY A 3 29.60 -1.52 -28.58
C GLY A 3 28.33 -0.78 -28.24
N GLU A 4 27.90 0.10 -29.16
CA GLU A 4 26.54 0.61 -29.21
C GLU A 4 25.57 -0.56 -29.35
N ILE A 5 24.77 -0.79 -28.31
CA ILE A 5 23.58 -1.64 -28.40
C ILE A 5 22.58 -0.86 -29.25
N ARG A 6 22.46 -1.24 -30.53
CA ARG A 6 21.41 -0.76 -31.41
C ARG A 6 20.06 -1.11 -30.79
N SER A 7 19.29 -0.08 -30.43
CA SER A 7 17.90 -0.21 -30.00
C SER A 7 17.08 -0.77 -31.16
N GLY A 8 17.01 -2.09 -31.25
CA GLY A 8 16.13 -2.77 -32.18
C GLY A 8 14.70 -2.52 -31.77
N ASN A 9 13.89 -1.99 -32.69
CA ASN A 9 12.43 -1.95 -32.58
C ASN A 9 11.87 -3.38 -32.52
N HIS A 10 12.02 -4.04 -31.38
CA HIS A 10 11.20 -5.21 -31.03
C HIS A 10 9.98 -4.67 -30.29
N GLN A 11 8.91 -4.42 -31.04
CA GLN A 11 7.58 -4.32 -30.47
C GLN A 11 7.23 -5.69 -29.88
N ILE A 12 7.53 -5.87 -28.60
CA ILE A 12 6.98 -6.98 -27.83
C ILE A 12 5.46 -6.82 -27.90
N PRO A 13 4.72 -7.80 -28.44
CA PRO A 13 3.27 -7.73 -28.46
C PRO A 13 2.79 -7.59 -27.02
N LYS A 14 2.09 -6.49 -26.73
CA LYS A 14 1.44 -6.28 -25.44
C LYS A 14 0.29 -7.28 -25.33
N ILE A 15 0.58 -8.46 -24.80
CA ILE A 15 -0.44 -9.46 -24.46
C ILE A 15 -1.22 -8.88 -23.28
N THR A 16 -2.36 -8.25 -23.55
CA THR A 16 -3.29 -7.80 -22.52
C THR A 16 -4.15 -8.98 -22.08
N TRP A 17 -3.53 -9.95 -21.40
CA TRP A 17 -4.30 -10.97 -20.69
C TRP A 17 -4.95 -10.33 -19.47
N SER A 18 -6.20 -9.90 -19.62
CA SER A 18 -7.02 -9.52 -18.47
C SER A 18 -7.73 -10.80 -18.01
N PRO A 19 -7.40 -11.36 -16.83
CA PRO A 19 -8.14 -12.49 -16.31
C PRO A 19 -9.62 -12.10 -16.11
N PRO A 20 -10.57 -13.03 -16.31
CA PRO A 20 -11.96 -12.75 -16.00
C PRO A 20 -12.08 -12.37 -14.51
N PRO A 21 -12.95 -11.41 -14.16
CA PRO A 21 -13.20 -11.09 -12.75
C PRO A 21 -13.67 -12.33 -12.00
N ALA A 22 -13.16 -12.52 -10.78
CA ALA A 22 -13.66 -13.56 -9.90
C ALA A 22 -15.13 -13.29 -9.52
N SER A 23 -15.92 -14.36 -9.33
CA SER A 23 -17.27 -14.24 -8.79
C SER A 23 -17.23 -13.57 -7.41
N SER A 24 -18.14 -12.61 -7.19
CA SER A 24 -18.29 -12.02 -5.87
C SER A 24 -18.87 -13.04 -4.89
N PHE A 25 -18.52 -12.88 -3.61
CA PHE A 25 -19.07 -13.67 -2.53
C PHE A 25 -19.31 -12.76 -1.33
N ARG A 26 -20.27 -13.13 -0.48
CA ARG A 26 -20.50 -12.43 0.78
C ARG A 26 -19.54 -12.97 1.84
N PRO A 27 -18.74 -12.14 2.51
CA PRO A 27 -17.90 -12.61 3.61
C PRO A 27 -18.74 -13.26 4.70
N SER A 28 -18.28 -14.39 5.22
CA SER A 28 -18.90 -15.02 6.39
C SER A 28 -18.61 -14.20 7.66
N LEU A 29 -19.38 -14.42 8.72
CA LEU A 29 -19.15 -13.72 9.98
C LEU A 29 -17.70 -13.88 10.51
N PRO A 30 -17.09 -15.09 10.51
CA PRO A 30 -15.68 -15.24 10.87
C PRO A 30 -14.71 -14.46 9.99
N MET A 31 -14.98 -14.33 8.68
CA MET A 31 -14.14 -13.53 7.79
C MET A 31 -14.21 -12.04 8.12
N VAL A 32 -15.42 -11.54 8.38
CA VAL A 32 -15.62 -10.15 8.80
C VAL A 32 -14.89 -9.88 10.11
N GLN A 33 -15.03 -10.78 11.08
CA GLN A 33 -14.33 -10.67 12.36
C GLN A 33 -12.81 -10.66 12.17
N GLY A 34 -12.28 -11.59 11.37
CA GLY A 34 -10.86 -11.63 11.05
C GLY A 34 -10.36 -10.34 10.42
N LEU A 35 -11.11 -9.75 9.50
CA LEU A 35 -10.74 -8.46 8.89
C LEU A 35 -10.75 -7.30 9.88
N GLN A 36 -11.71 -7.26 10.82
CA GLN A 36 -11.76 -6.21 11.84
C GLN A 36 -10.64 -6.33 12.88
N ASP A 37 -10.32 -7.56 13.29
CA ASP A 37 -9.34 -7.81 14.35
C ASP A 37 -7.90 -7.84 13.83
N THR A 38 -7.72 -7.86 12.50
CA THR A 38 -6.38 -7.93 11.91
C THR A 38 -5.57 -6.70 12.27
N ILE A 39 -4.44 -6.94 12.93
CA ILE A 39 -3.39 -5.94 13.18
C ILE A 39 -2.25 -6.21 12.21
N TRP A 40 -1.90 -5.21 11.40
CA TRP A 40 -0.79 -5.31 10.45
C TRP A 40 0.40 -4.48 10.92
N LEU A 41 1.26 -5.09 11.73
CA LEU A 41 2.43 -4.41 12.29
C LEU A 41 3.32 -3.85 11.18
N GLY A 42 3.74 -2.60 11.34
CA GLY A 42 4.57 -1.89 10.36
C GLY A 42 3.87 -1.49 9.06
N ARG A 43 2.54 -1.61 8.97
CA ARG A 43 1.74 -1.10 7.85
C ARG A 43 0.70 -0.13 8.37
N THR A 44 0.86 1.15 8.02
CA THR A 44 -0.04 2.23 8.47
C THR A 44 -0.38 2.15 9.96
N GLN A 45 0.60 1.81 10.79
CA GLN A 45 0.40 1.52 12.20
C GLN A 45 0.56 2.79 13.04
N VAL A 46 -0.41 3.06 13.92
CA VAL A 46 -0.34 4.15 14.90
C VAL A 46 -0.08 3.58 16.28
N LEU A 47 0.94 4.08 16.98
CA LEU A 47 1.25 3.71 18.37
C LEU A 47 1.27 4.96 19.25
N GLN A 48 0.52 4.93 20.34
CA GLN A 48 0.53 5.97 21.36
C GLN A 48 1.47 5.61 22.49
N ARG A 49 2.42 6.49 22.82
CA ARG A 49 3.34 6.34 23.96
C ARG A 49 3.36 7.64 24.75
N GLY A 50 2.46 7.73 25.73
CA GLY A 50 2.28 8.97 26.51
C GLY A 50 1.80 10.10 25.61
N PRO A 51 2.45 11.28 25.61
CA PRO A 51 2.04 12.42 24.78
C PRO A 51 2.57 12.33 23.34
N VAL A 52 3.13 11.19 22.92
CA VAL A 52 3.75 11.02 21.60
C VAL A 52 3.04 9.94 20.79
N SER A 53 2.59 10.35 19.60
CA SER A 53 2.03 9.49 18.56
C SER A 53 3.12 9.09 17.57
N TYR A 54 3.34 7.78 17.40
CA TYR A 54 4.24 7.22 16.41
C TYR A 54 3.44 6.68 15.22
N TYR A 55 3.85 7.06 14.02
CA TYR A 55 3.22 6.66 12.76
C TYR A 55 4.22 5.82 11.95
N ILE A 56 3.92 4.53 11.78
CA ILE A 56 4.87 3.54 11.29
C ILE A 56 4.37 2.91 9.99
N ASP A 57 5.16 3.02 8.92
CA ASP A 57 4.98 2.25 7.68
C ASP A 57 6.33 1.79 7.11
N GLY A 58 6.46 0.49 6.81
CA GLY A 58 7.65 -0.15 6.24
C GLY A 58 7.84 0.07 4.73
N ALA A 59 7.47 1.24 4.22
CA ALA A 59 7.67 1.62 2.83
C ALA A 59 9.17 1.79 2.51
N HIS A 60 9.65 1.15 1.45
CA HIS A 60 11.07 1.14 1.07
C HIS A 60 11.30 1.28 -0.45
N THR A 61 10.27 1.65 -1.19
CA THR A 61 10.35 2.01 -2.61
C THR A 61 9.78 3.41 -2.81
N SER A 62 10.23 4.15 -3.83
CA SER A 62 9.74 5.52 -4.07
C SER A 62 8.23 5.60 -4.21
N SER A 63 7.59 4.58 -4.80
CA SER A 63 6.12 4.52 -4.91
C SER A 63 5.44 4.27 -3.56
N SER A 64 5.96 3.33 -2.75
CA SER A 64 5.39 3.04 -1.44
C SER A 64 5.61 4.17 -0.44
N VAL A 65 6.77 4.85 -0.48
CA VAL A 65 7.04 6.00 0.39
C VAL A 65 6.07 7.15 0.09
N LYS A 66 5.76 7.42 -1.17
CA LYS A 66 4.73 8.41 -1.53
C LYS A 66 3.35 8.05 -0.97
N ALA A 67 2.99 6.77 -0.92
CA ALA A 67 1.74 6.33 -0.31
C ALA A 67 1.76 6.51 1.22
N CYS A 68 2.86 6.14 1.88
CA CYS A 68 3.09 6.37 3.30
C CYS A 68 2.95 7.86 3.67
N VAL A 69 3.57 8.77 2.90
CA VAL A 69 3.47 10.23 3.14
C VAL A 69 2.02 10.70 3.08
N ARG A 70 1.25 10.28 2.07
CA ARG A 70 -0.17 10.67 1.96
C ARG A 70 -0.99 10.16 3.14
N TRP A 71 -0.80 8.91 3.51
CA TRP A 71 -1.46 8.32 4.68
C TRP A 71 -1.11 9.09 5.96
N PHE A 72 0.17 9.35 6.22
CA PHE A 72 0.61 10.07 7.41
C PHE A 72 -0.03 11.46 7.49
N GLN A 73 -0.03 12.22 6.40
CA GLN A 73 -0.63 13.55 6.34
C GLN A 73 -2.13 13.50 6.71
N GLU A 74 -2.86 12.53 6.18
CA GLU A 74 -4.29 12.38 6.47
C GLU A 74 -4.55 12.06 7.95
N VAL A 75 -3.85 11.05 8.49
CA VAL A 75 -4.11 10.61 9.87
C VAL A 75 -3.62 11.63 10.89
N ALA A 76 -2.45 12.24 10.69
CA ALA A 76 -1.93 13.25 11.61
C ALA A 76 -2.81 14.51 11.65
N LEU A 77 -3.32 14.97 10.50
CA LEU A 77 -4.27 16.10 10.46
C LEU A 77 -5.59 15.78 11.16
N ASN A 78 -6.05 14.52 11.09
CA ASN A 78 -7.28 14.11 11.79
C ASN A 78 -7.06 14.02 13.30
N GLU A 79 -5.88 13.58 13.75
CA GLU A 79 -5.52 13.59 15.17
C GLU A 79 -5.44 15.02 15.71
N GLU A 80 -4.79 15.95 14.99
CA GLU A 80 -4.70 17.36 15.38
C GLU A 80 -6.07 18.01 15.58
N LYS A 81 -7.04 17.71 14.71
CA LYS A 81 -8.41 18.25 14.82
C LYS A 81 -9.23 17.66 15.97
N ALA A 82 -8.84 16.49 16.48
CA ALA A 82 -9.58 15.79 17.52
C ALA A 82 -9.17 16.20 18.94
N GLY A 83 -8.01 16.85 19.10
CA GLY A 83 -7.52 17.44 20.35
C GLY A 83 -7.96 18.89 20.53
#